data_AF-R4I5N0-F1
#
_entry.id   AF-R4I5N0-F1
#
_cell.length_a   1.000
_cell.length_b   1.000
_cell.length_c   1.000
_cell.angle_alpha   90.00
_cell.angle_beta   90.00
_cell.angle_gamma   90.00
#
_symmetry.space_group_name_H-M   'P 1'
#
loop_
_entity.id
_entity.type
_entity.pdbx_description
1 polymer ?
#
loop_
_entity_poly.entity_id
_entity_poly.type
_entity_poly.pdbx_seq_one_letter_code
_entity_poly.pdbx_strand_id
1 'polypeptide(L)' 'IHSITIPSLFIAGWLFVSTGLAYDVFGSPRPNEYFTESRQEVPLITGRFNSLEQVDEFTRSF' A
#
# COMPACT_ATOMS: atom_id res chain seq x y z
N ILE A 1 34.07 -2.60 5.07
CA ILE A 1 32.89 -1.69 5.11
C ILE A 1 31.82 -2.16 4.14
N HIS A 2 32.06 -2.13 2.82
CA HIS A 2 31.08 -2.54 1.80
C HIS A 2 30.56 -3.98 1.91
N SER A 3 31.36 -4.90 2.43
CA SER A 3 30.96 -6.30 2.69
C SER A 3 29.89 -6.44 3.78
N ILE A 4 29.66 -5.41 4.59
CA ILE A 4 28.63 -5.39 5.63
C ILE A 4 27.49 -4.47 5.20
N THR A 5 27.80 -3.24 4.79
CA THR A 5 26.77 -2.23 4.50
C THR A 5 25.88 -2.60 3.31
N ILE A 6 26.43 -3.22 2.26
CA ILE A 6 25.64 -3.62 1.09
C ILE A 6 24.67 -4.77 1.44
N PRO A 7 25.11 -5.90 2.01
CA PRO A 7 24.19 -6.95 2.44
C PRO A 7 23.16 -6.47 3.47
N SER A 8 23.55 -5.59 4.42
CA SER A 8 22.62 -5.03 5.39
C SER A 8 21.51 -4.21 4.74
N LEU A 9 21.85 -3.31 3.81
CA LEU A 9 20.83 -2.51 3.09
C LEU A 9 19.95 -3.38 2.20
N PHE A 10 20.52 -4.41 1.57
CA PHE A 10 19.75 -5.36 0.77
C PHE A 10 18.71 -6.10 1.63
N ILE A 11 19.11 -6.63 2.79
CA ILE A 11 18.19 -7.32 3.72
C ILE A 11 17.14 -6.34 4.26
N ALA A 12 17.51 -5.10 4.57
CA ALA A 12 16.53 -4.09 5.00
C ALA A 12 15.46 -3.84 3.92
N GLY A 13 15.87 -3.68 2.65
CA GLY A 13 14.93 -3.53 1.54
C GLY A 13 14.07 -4.78 1.31
N TRP A 14 14.66 -5.97 1.43
CA TRP A 14 13.91 -7.23 1.38
C TRP A 14 12.84 -7.28 2.46
N LEU A 15 13.21 -7.01 3.72
CA LEU A 15 12.30 -7.02 4.85
C LEU A 15 11.19 -5.98 4.69
N PHE A 16 11.50 -4.80 4.17
CA PHE A 16 10.53 -3.74 3.92
C PHE A 16 9.36 -4.19 3.04
N VAL A 17 9.64 -5.02 2.03
CA VAL A 17 8.61 -5.62 1.17
C VAL A 17 8.01 -6.86 1.81
N SER A 18 8.83 -7.76 2.36
CA SER A 18 8.36 -9.07 2.84
C SER A 18 7.48 -9.01 4.08
N THR A 19 7.62 -7.99 4.93
CA THR A 19 6.74 -7.77 6.09
C THR A 19 5.42 -7.10 5.72
N GLY A 20 5.29 -6.63 4.49
CA GLY A 20 4.14 -5.84 4.05
C GLY A 20 4.21 -4.35 4.42
N LEU A 21 5.25 -3.90 5.12
CA LEU A 21 5.39 -2.51 5.56
C LEU A 21 5.34 -1.50 4.40
N ALA A 22 5.83 -1.87 3.21
CA ALA A 22 5.73 -1.05 2.02
C ALA A 22 4.29 -0.71 1.62
N TYR A 23 3.34 -1.64 1.77
CA TYR A 23 1.93 -1.40 1.47
C TYR A 23 1.34 -0.38 2.43
N ASP A 24 1.63 -0.53 3.73
CA ASP A 24 1.09 0.32 4.78
C ASP A 24 1.67 1.75 4.74
N VAL A 25 2.97 1.91 4.44
CA VAL A 25 3.64 3.22 4.37
C VAL A 25 3.16 4.03 3.16
N PHE A 26 3.00 3.38 2.01
CA PHE A 26 2.66 4.06 0.75
C PHE A 26 1.18 4.02 0.41
N GLY A 27 0.36 3.31 1.19
CA GLY A 27 -1.06 3.11 0.88
C GLY A 27 -1.30 2.38 -0.44
N SER A 28 -0.33 1.55 -0.87
CA SER A 28 -0.48 0.74 -2.08
C SER A 28 -1.40 -0.45 -1.78
N PRO A 29 -2.47 -0.68 -2.55
CA PRO A 29 -3.33 -1.84 -2.32
C PRO A 29 -2.54 -3.15 -2.50
N ARG A 30 -2.73 -4.08 -1.56
CA ARG A 30 -2.26 -5.47 -1.74
C ARG A 30 -3.03 -6.14 -2.89
N PRO A 31 -2.54 -7.25 -3.44
CA PRO A 31 -3.21 -7.93 -4.57
C PRO A 31 -4.69 -8.26 -4.34
N ASN A 32 -5.09 -8.49 -3.08
CA ASN A 32 -6.46 -8.79 -2.68
C ASN A 32 -7.27 -7.57 -2.20
N GLU A 33 -6.71 -6.35 -2.27
CA GLU A 33 -7.33 -5.11 -1.75
C GLU A 33 -7.71 -4.15 -2.88
N TYR A 34 -7.71 -4.57 -4.15
CA TYR A 34 -8.19 -3.70 -5.25
C TYR A 34 -9.73 -3.60 -5.28
N PHE A 35 -10.40 -4.71 -5.00
CA PHE A 35 -11.85 -4.85 -5.03
C PHE A 35 -12.30 -5.62 -3.79
N THR A 36 -13.51 -5.35 -3.31
CA THR A 36 -14.12 -6.10 -2.21
C THR A 36 -15.22 -7.01 -2.74
N GLU A 37 -15.69 -7.94 -1.90
CA GLU A 37 -16.82 -8.80 -2.27
C GLU A 37 -18.07 -8.00 -2.68
N SER A 38 -18.30 -6.84 -2.06
CA SER A 38 -19.44 -5.97 -2.33
C SER A 38 -19.19 -4.91 -3.42
N ARG A 39 -17.93 -4.50 -3.65
CA ARG A 39 -17.56 -3.46 -4.62
C ARG A 39 -16.63 -4.00 -5.70
N GLN A 40 -17.20 -4.18 -6.90
CA GLN A 40 -16.48 -4.59 -8.11
C GLN A 40 -16.19 -3.41 -9.06
N GLU A 41 -16.56 -2.19 -8.66
CA GLU A 41 -16.26 -0.96 -9.39
C GLU A 41 -14.89 -0.40 -9.00
N VAL A 42 -14.25 0.31 -9.94
CA VAL A 42 -12.95 0.95 -9.72
C VAL A 42 -13.11 2.09 -8.70
N PRO A 43 -12.32 2.14 -7.61
CA PRO A 43 -12.38 3.20 -6.60
C PRO A 43 -11.75 4.51 -7.12
N LEU A 44 -12.41 5.16 -8.07
CA LEU A 44 -11.93 6.38 -8.70
C LEU A 44 -12.24 7.62 -7.84
N ILE A 45 -11.21 8.42 -7.55
CA ILE A 45 -11.36 9.71 -6.87
C ILE A 45 -11.92 10.73 -7.85
N THR A 46 -13.06 11.31 -7.52
CA THR A 46 -13.80 12.26 -8.39
C THR A 46 -13.90 13.65 -7.79
N GLY A 47 -13.66 13.79 -6.49
CA GLY A 47 -13.78 15.06 -5.77
C GLY A 47 -12.44 15.62 -5.34
N ARG A 48 -12.16 16.88 -5.69
CA ARG A 48 -10.89 17.55 -5.34
C ARG A 48 -10.75 17.79 -3.83
N PHE A 49 -11.79 18.34 -3.21
CA PHE A 49 -11.73 18.84 -1.83
C PHE A 49 -12.05 17.78 -0.76
N ASN A 50 -12.74 16.70 -1.15
CA ASN A 50 -13.09 15.56 -0.31
C ASN A 50 -12.34 14.27 -0.72
N SER A 51 -11.24 14.40 -1.46
CA SER A 51 -10.45 13.27 -1.96
C SER A 51 -9.96 12.34 -0.83
N LEU A 52 -9.51 12.92 0.29
CA LEU A 52 -9.04 12.13 1.44
C LEU A 52 -10.17 11.29 2.07
N GLU A 53 -11.36 11.88 2.22
CA GLU A 53 -12.54 11.17 2.72
C GLU A 53 -12.98 10.06 1.76
N GLN A 54 -12.91 10.31 0.44
CA GLN A 54 -13.19 9.29 -0.59
C GLN A 54 -12.20 8.11 -0.52
N VAL A 55 -10.89 8.38 -0.33
CA VAL A 55 -9.88 7.33 -0.14
C VAL A 55 -10.19 6.51 1.12
N ASP A 56 -10.51 7.16 2.24
CA ASP A 56 -10.85 6.48 3.49
C ASP A 56 -12.09 5.59 3.33
N GLU A 57 -13.13 6.07 2.64
CA GLU A 57 -14.33 5.29 2.35
C GLU A 57 -14.02 4.05 1.51
N PHE A 58 -13.20 4.20 0.46
CA PHE A 58 -12.80 3.07 -0.39
C PHE A 58 -11.94 2.05 0.35
N THR A 59 -11.23 2.47 1.39
CA THR A 59 -10.28 1.63 2.15
C THR A 59 -10.91 0.98 3.38
N ARG A 60 -11.97 1.55 3.96
CA ARG A 60 -12.67 0.99 5.14
C ARG A 60 -13.30 -0.38 4.92
N SER A 61 -13.55 -0.78 3.67
CA SER A 61 -14.23 -2.03 3.35
C SER A 61 -13.30 -3.25 3.23
N PHE A 62 -12.00 -3.09 3.46
CA PHE A 62 -11.01 -4.17 3.41
C PHE A 62 -10.83 -4.88 4.75
#